data_AF-A0A0G2UP37-F1
#
_entry.id   AF-A0A0G2UP37-F1
#
_cell.length_a   1.000
_cell.length_b   1.000
_cell.length_c   1.000
_cell.angle_alpha   90.00
_cell.angle_beta   90.00
_cell.angle_gamma   90.00
#
_symmetry.space_group_name_H-M   'P 1'
#
loop_
_entity.id
_entity.type
_entity.pdbx_description
1 polymer ?
#
loop_
_entity_poly.entity_id
_entity_poly.type
_entity_poly.pdbx_seq_one_letter_code
_entity_poly.pdbx_strand_id
1 'polypeptide(L)'
;FFMIHFILPFIISALVMIHLLFLHQSGSNNPLGINSNMDKIPFHPYFSFKDLMGFFLFTILTSLTLLNPYLLGDPDNFIPANPLVTPI
;
A
#
# COMPACT_ATOMS: atom_id res chain seq x y z
N PHE A 1 -2.27 -7.81 21.72
CA PHE A 1 -2.46 -7.28 20.35
C PHE A 1 -1.71 -5.97 20.11
N PHE A 2 -1.88 -4.91 20.90
CA PHE A 2 -1.23 -3.60 20.69
C PHE A 2 0.27 -3.67 20.34
N MET A 3 1.10 -4.31 21.18
CA MET A 3 2.55 -4.42 20.93
C MET A 3 2.88 -5.06 19.57
N ILE A 4 2.14 -6.11 19.19
CA ILE A 4 2.30 -6.79 17.89
C ILE A 4 1.92 -5.83 16.75
N HIS A 5 0.79 -5.13 16.86
CA HIS A 5 0.33 -4.19 15.84
C HIS A 5 1.30 -3.01 15.68
N PHE A 6 1.96 -2.59 16.76
CA PHE A 6 2.95 -1.52 16.73
C PHE A 6 4.26 -1.96 16.06
N ILE A 7 4.79 -3.15 16.37
CA ILE A 7 6.09 -3.60 15.83
C ILE A 7 5.99 -4.11 14.39
N LEU A 8 4.85 -4.69 14.00
CA LEU A 8 4.69 -5.35 12.70
C LEU A 8 4.91 -4.43 11.48
N PRO A 9 4.42 -3.17 11.44
CA PRO A 9 4.69 -2.24 10.34
C PRO A 9 6.18 -2.00 10.09
N PHE A 10 7.00 -1.94 11.14
CA PHE A 10 8.45 -1.78 11.00
C PHE A 10 9.11 -3.03 10.42
N ILE A 11 8.67 -4.21 10.86
CA ILE A 11 9.12 -5.48 10.27
C ILE A 11 8.75 -5.52 8.78
N ILE A 12 7.53 -5.12 8.41
CA ILE A 12 7.10 -5.02 7.00
C ILE A 12 7.99 -4.05 6.23
N SER A 13 8.33 -2.88 6.80
CA SER A 13 9.24 -1.93 6.14
C SER A 13 10.62 -2.52 5.85
N ALA A 14 11.17 -3.32 6.76
CA ALA A 14 12.43 -4.03 6.55
C ALA A 14 12.30 -5.09 5.44
N LEU A 15 11.19 -5.84 5.43
CA LEU A 15 10.90 -6.81 4.37
C LEU A 15 10.72 -6.14 2.99
N VAL A 16 10.15 -4.94 2.93
CA VAL A 16 10.05 -4.15 1.69
C VAL A 16 11.44 -3.79 1.17
N MET A 17 12.39 -3.42 2.03
CA MET A 17 13.77 -3.14 1.62
C MET A 17 14.47 -4.38 1.06
N ILE A 18 14.29 -5.54 1.70
CA ILE A 18 14.84 -6.82 1.21
C ILE A 18 14.21 -7.18 -0.13
N HIS A 19 12.90 -7.01 -0.27
CA HIS A 19 12.17 -7.23 -1.52
C HIS A 19 12.72 -6.36 -2.65
N LEU A 20 12.90 -5.07 -2.41
CA LEU A 20 13.46 -4.14 -3.41
C LEU A 20 14.93 -4.43 -3.73
N LEU A 21 15.72 -4.91 -2.76
CA LEU A 21 17.10 -5.33 -3.00
C LEU A 21 17.15 -6.49 -4.01
N PHE A 22 16.32 -7.51 -3.83
CA PHE A 22 16.25 -8.62 -4.79
C PHE A 22 15.69 -8.18 -6.15
N LEU A 23 14.68 -7.30 -6.16
CA LEU A 23 14.17 -6.72 -7.40
C LEU A 23 15.27 -5.99 -8.18
N HIS A 24 16.16 -5.25 -7.50
CA HIS A 24 17.26 -4.53 -8.15
C HIS A 24 18.38 -5.45 -8.68
N GLN A 25 18.44 -6.72 -8.27
CA GLN A 25 19.38 -7.67 -8.85
C GLN A 25 18.98 -8.10 -10.28
N SER A 26 17.68 -8.29 -10.54
CA SER A 26 17.16 -8.68 -11.86
C SER A 26 16.62 -7.50 -12.68
N GLY A 27 16.22 -6.42 -12.01
CA GLY A 27 15.40 -5.35 -12.59
C GLY A 27 13.92 -5.72 -12.71
N SER A 28 13.10 -4.75 -13.09
CA SER A 28 11.67 -4.92 -13.33
C SER A 28 11.39 -5.71 -14.60
N ASN A 29 10.33 -6.52 -14.57
CA ASN A 29 9.77 -7.13 -15.78
C ASN A 29 8.96 -6.09 -16.60
N ASN A 30 8.61 -6.43 -17.84
CA ASN A 30 7.77 -5.62 -18.72
C ASN A 30 6.54 -6.42 -19.21
N PRO A 31 5.50 -5.75 -19.73
CA PRO A 31 4.25 -6.41 -20.14
C PRO A 31 4.40 -7.51 -21.20
N LEU A 32 5.46 -7.46 -22.02
CA LEU A 32 5.72 -8.46 -23.05
C LEU A 32 6.48 -9.69 -22.49
N GLY A 33 7.00 -9.61 -21.27
CA GLY A 33 7.72 -10.71 -20.62
C GLY A 33 9.05 -11.08 -21.28
N ILE A 34 9.56 -10.26 -22.21
CA ILE A 34 10.85 -10.47 -22.89
C ILE A 34 11.96 -9.66 -22.21
N ASN A 35 13.22 -9.90 -22.55
CA ASN A 35 14.33 -9.14 -21.97
C ASN A 35 14.29 -7.66 -22.40
N SER A 36 14.21 -6.73 -21.45
CA SER A 36 14.14 -5.27 -21.68
C SER A 36 15.50 -4.58 -21.78
N ASN A 37 16.63 -5.29 -21.68
CA ASN A 37 17.97 -4.68 -21.67
C ASN A 37 18.29 -3.83 -22.92
N MET A 38 17.64 -4.13 -24.06
CA MET A 38 17.85 -3.40 -25.31
C MET A 38 17.25 -1.98 -25.30
N ASP A 39 16.28 -1.72 -24.41
CA ASP A 39 15.54 -0.46 -24.34
C ASP A 39 15.23 -0.07 -22.89
N LYS A 40 16.30 0.19 -22.13
CA LYS A 40 16.18 0.71 -20.76
C LYS A 40 16.23 2.24 -20.78
N ILE A 41 15.27 2.84 -20.10
CA ILE A 41 15.25 4.27 -19.79
C ILE A 41 15.57 4.51 -18.31
N PRO A 42 16.17 5.65 -17.94
CA PRO A 42 16.42 5.98 -16.54
C PRO A 42 15.11 6.13 -15.76
N PHE A 43 15.15 5.83 -14.46
CA PHE A 43 13.96 5.95 -13.61
C PHE A 43 13.45 7.40 -13.53
N HIS A 44 14.35 8.35 -13.35
CA HIS A 44 14.05 9.78 -13.41
C HIS A 44 14.41 10.32 -14.82
N PRO A 45 13.54 11.11 -15.47
CA PRO A 45 12.28 11.67 -14.98
C PRO A 45 11.04 10.78 -15.17
N TYR A 46 11.15 9.75 -16.02
CA TYR A 46 10.00 9.03 -16.58
C TYR A 46 9.08 8.39 -15.53
N PHE A 47 9.62 7.49 -14.71
CA PHE A 47 8.83 6.78 -13.71
C PHE A 47 8.58 7.65 -12.48
N SER A 48 9.50 8.56 -12.13
CA SER A 48 9.27 9.50 -11.01
C SER A 48 8.01 10.36 -11.22
N PHE A 49 7.81 10.94 -12.41
CA PHE A 49 6.60 11.73 -12.70
C PHE A 49 5.36 10.86 -12.87
N LYS A 50 5.50 9.67 -13.47
CA LYS A 50 4.39 8.71 -13.57
C LYS A 50 3.89 8.31 -12.17
N ASP A 51 4.80 8.04 -11.24
CA ASP A 51 4.46 7.66 -9.87
C ASP A 51 3.84 8.85 -9.11
N LEU A 52 4.32 10.07 -9.32
CA LEU A 52 3.72 11.28 -8.75
C LEU A 52 2.28 11.50 -9.25
N MET A 53 2.02 11.26 -10.54
CA MET A 53 0.65 11.29 -11.09
C MET A 53 -0.24 10.23 -10.42
N GLY A 54 0.28 9.01 -10.23
CA GLY A 54 -0.40 7.95 -9.49
C GLY A 54 -0.68 8.34 -8.02
N PHE A 55 0.27 9.01 -7.37
CA PHE A 55 0.11 9.53 -6.01
C PHE A 55 -1.06 10.53 -5.92
N PHE A 56 -1.23 11.40 -6.91
CA PHE A 56 -2.40 12.29 -6.95
C PHE A 56 -3.73 11.54 -7.07
N LEU A 57 -3.79 10.38 -7.72
CA LEU A 57 -5.03 9.59 -7.75
C LEU A 57 -5.42 9.09 -6.34
N PHE A 58 -4.46 8.84 -5.46
CA PHE A 58 -4.73 8.45 -4.08
C PHE A 58 -5.39 9.57 -3.24
N THR A 59 -5.44 10.82 -3.72
CA THR A 59 -6.22 11.87 -3.02
C THR A 59 -7.70 11.54 -2.95
N ILE A 60 -8.21 10.58 -3.74
CA ILE A 60 -9.58 10.09 -3.56
C ILE A 60 -9.86 9.57 -2.14
N LEU A 61 -8.84 9.08 -1.43
CA LEU A 61 -8.95 8.66 -0.03
C LEU A 61 -9.33 9.83 0.89
N THR A 62 -8.88 11.06 0.61
CA THR A 62 -9.28 12.22 1.42
C THR A 62 -10.73 12.59 1.19
N SER A 63 -11.25 12.40 -0.04
CA SER A 63 -12.68 12.58 -0.30
C SER A 63 -13.54 11.56 0.46
N LEU A 64 -13.08 10.31 0.55
CA LEU A 64 -13.76 9.27 1.34
C LEU A 64 -13.82 9.64 2.82
N THR A 65 -12.69 10.05 3.41
CA THR A 65 -12.63 10.38 4.84
C THR A 65 -13.42 11.63 5.20
N LEU A 66 -13.54 12.62 4.29
CA LEU A 66 -14.28 13.85 4.55
C LEU A 66 -15.78 13.72 4.26
N LEU A 67 -16.18 13.01 3.22
CA LEU A 67 -17.59 12.91 2.82
C LEU A 67 -18.31 11.75 3.50
N ASN A 68 -17.69 10.57 3.60
CA ASN A 68 -18.31 9.37 4.15
C ASN A 68 -17.29 8.52 4.96
N PRO A 69 -16.79 9.02 6.11
CA PRO A 69 -15.70 8.39 6.87
C PRO A 69 -15.98 6.95 7.31
N TYR A 70 -17.25 6.60 7.49
CA TYR A 70 -17.67 5.28 7.98
C TYR A 70 -18.18 4.35 6.87
N LEU A 71 -18.08 4.73 5.59
CA LEU A 71 -18.58 3.92 4.48
C LEU A 71 -18.00 2.50 4.44
N LEU A 72 -16.75 2.36 4.86
CA LEU A 72 -16.01 1.08 4.87
C LEU A 72 -15.91 0.46 6.27
N GLY A 73 -16.57 1.04 7.27
CA GLY A 73 -16.57 0.57 8.65
C GLY A 73 -17.82 -0.22 8.98
N ASP A 74 -17.72 -1.09 9.99
CA ASP A 74 -18.87 -1.77 10.57
C ASP A 74 -19.48 -0.88 11.68
N PRO A 75 -20.79 -0.54 11.62
CA PRO A 75 -21.45 0.28 12.64
C PRO A 75 -21.42 -0.34 14.05
N ASP A 76 -21.29 -1.65 14.19
CA ASP A 76 -21.27 -2.30 15.50
C ASP A 76 -20.00 -1.96 16.30
N ASN A 77 -18.91 -1.53 15.64
CA ASN A 77 -17.69 -1.08 16.32
C ASN A 77 -17.85 0.23 17.11
N PHE A 78 -19.00 0.92 16.99
CA PHE A 78 -19.36 2.03 17.87
C PHE A 78 -19.95 1.57 19.21
N ILE A 79 -20.34 0.30 19.32
CA ILE A 79 -20.86 -0.29 20.55
C ILE A 79 -19.68 -0.89 21.34
N PRO A 80 -19.51 -0.54 22.63
CA PRO A 80 -18.47 -1.15 23.46
C PRO A 80 -18.60 -2.67 23.51
N ALA A 81 -17.47 -3.37 23.43
CA ALA A 81 -17.46 -4.83 23.43
C ALA A 81 -18.12 -5.40 24.70
N ASN A 82 -19.07 -6.32 24.50
CA ASN A 82 -19.72 -7.07 25.57
C ASN A 82 -19.41 -8.57 25.42
N PRO A 83 -18.62 -9.18 26.31
CA PRO A 83 -18.27 -10.60 26.21
C PRO A 83 -19.47 -11.57 26.28
N LEU A 84 -20.63 -11.11 26.74
CA LEU A 84 -21.84 -11.93 26.92
C LEU A 84 -22.82 -11.83 25.74
N VAL A 85 -22.56 -10.94 24.78
CA VAL A 85 -23.46 -10.67 23.66
C VAL A 85 -22.66 -10.71 22.37
N THR A 86 -23.05 -11.62 21.47
CA THR A 86 -22.58 -11.56 20.09
C THR A 86 -23.42 -10.55 19.30
N PRO A 87 -22.82 -9.76 18.39
CA PRO A 87 -23.58 -8.92 17.47
C PRO A 87 -24.58 -9.74 16.62
N ILE A 88 -25.60 -9.07 16.06
CA ILE A 88 -26.70 -9.69 15.28
C ILE A 88 -26.38 -9.65 13.80
#